data_AF-V7DFM2-F1
#
_entry.id   AF-V7DFM2-F1
#
_cell.length_a   1.000
_cell.length_b   1.000
_cell.length_c   1.000
_cell.angle_alpha   90.00
_cell.angle_beta   90.00
_cell.angle_gamma   90.00
#
_symmetry.space_group_name_H-M   'P 1'
#
loop_
_entity.id
_entity.type
_entity.pdbx_description
1 polymer ?
#
loop_
_entity_poly.entity_id
_entity_poly.type
_entity_poly.pdbx_seq_one_letter_code
_entity_poly.pdbx_strand_id
1 'polypeptide(L)'
;LNRPPDWLQEQDIRQLRAATEEFTLVISDLTALGERIKLLQEEIAAKLNEQTNRTLFTLTVVTVLALPINIIAGFFGMNVGGVPLAENPHGFWVLVALVATFTVLVGRWAFRKRREY
;
A
#
# COMPACT_ATOMS: atom_id res chain seq x y z
N LEU A 1 34.76 39.35 -25.40
CA LEU A 1 34.15 39.54 -26.73
C LEU A 1 32.79 40.21 -26.51
N ASN A 2 32.73 41.53 -26.31
CA ASN A 2 31.56 42.16 -25.68
C ASN A 2 31.31 43.61 -26.16
N ARG A 3 31.31 43.82 -27.48
CA ARG A 3 30.77 45.05 -28.07
C ARG A 3 29.56 44.65 -28.91
N PRO A 4 28.36 45.20 -28.65
CA PRO A 4 27.22 44.97 -29.51
C PRO A 4 27.58 45.47 -30.92
N PRO A 5 27.19 44.75 -31.97
CA PRO A 5 27.42 45.18 -33.34
C PRO A 5 26.67 46.50 -33.61
N ASP A 6 27.22 47.35 -34.48
CA ASP A 6 26.78 48.76 -34.64
C ASP A 6 25.31 48.94 -35.08
N TRP A 7 24.64 47.87 -35.51
CA TRP A 7 23.22 47.85 -35.87
C TRP A 7 22.27 47.65 -34.68
N LEU A 8 22.79 47.29 -33.50
CA LEU A 8 22.00 46.99 -32.31
C LEU A 8 21.96 48.23 -31.41
N GLN A 9 20.82 48.91 -31.37
CA GLN A 9 20.67 50.11 -30.55
C GLN A 9 20.61 49.75 -29.06
N GLU A 10 20.94 50.70 -28.17
CA GLU A 10 20.83 50.46 -26.72
C GLU A 10 19.41 50.06 -26.28
N GLN A 11 18.38 50.47 -27.03
CA GLN A 11 17.00 50.08 -26.76
C GLN A 11 16.76 48.58 -27.01
N ASP A 12 17.34 48.01 -28.07
CA ASP A 12 17.23 46.59 -28.38
C ASP A 12 17.90 45.74 -27.30
N ILE A 13 19.05 46.19 -26.80
CA ILE A 13 19.76 45.52 -25.69
C ILE A 13 18.92 45.54 -24.41
N ARG A 14 18.23 46.65 -24.12
CA ARG A 14 17.34 46.76 -22.97
C ARG A 14 16.13 45.83 -23.09
N GLN A 15 15.53 45.73 -24.28
CA GLN A 15 14.42 44.80 -24.53
C GLN A 15 14.86 43.34 -24.40
N LEU A 16 16.02 42.98 -24.95
CA LEU A 16 16.56 41.61 -24.86
C LEU A 16 16.80 41.20 -23.40
N ARG A 17 17.34 42.13 -22.58
CA ARG A 17 17.55 41.90 -21.15
C ARG A 17 16.23 41.72 -20.41
N ALA A 18 15.24 42.57 -20.66
CA ALA A 18 13.91 42.45 -20.05
C ALA A 18 13.26 41.10 -20.39
N ALA A 19 13.31 40.68 -21.67
CA ALA A 19 12.81 39.38 -22.09
C ALA A 19 13.57 38.22 -21.43
N THR A 20 14.90 38.32 -21.30
CA THR A 20 15.73 37.30 -20.63
C THR A 20 15.38 37.17 -19.15
N GLU A 21 15.11 38.29 -18.48
CA GLU A 21 14.70 38.34 -17.08
C GLU A 21 13.33 37.70 -16.88
N GLU A 22 12.37 38.00 -17.76
CA GLU A 22 11.06 37.36 -17.80
C GLU A 22 11.16 35.84 -18.03
N PHE A 23 11.97 35.41 -19.00
CA PHE A 23 12.19 33.97 -19.24
C PHE A 23 12.84 33.27 -18.04
N THR A 24 13.76 33.94 -17.35
CA THR A 24 14.40 33.38 -16.15
C THR A 24 13.38 33.16 -15.04
N LEU A 25 12.46 34.11 -14.83
CA LEU A 25 11.37 33.97 -13.88
C LEU A 25 10.44 32.80 -14.26
N VAL A 26 10.05 32.71 -15.54
CA VAL A 26 9.19 31.61 -16.00
C VAL A 26 9.86 30.25 -15.83
N ILE A 27 11.15 30.12 -16.15
CA ILE A 27 11.89 28.86 -15.95
C ILE A 27 11.97 28.50 -14.46
N SER A 28 12.18 29.47 -13.59
CA SER A 28 12.17 29.26 -12.14
C SER A 28 10.81 28.74 -11.66
N ASP A 29 9.72 29.35 -12.13
CA ASP A 29 8.37 28.93 -11.79
C ASP A 29 8.04 27.52 -12.30
N LEU A 30 8.45 27.20 -13.52
CA LEU A 30 8.31 25.84 -14.08
C LEU A 30 9.11 24.81 -13.28
N THR A 31 10.31 25.18 -12.82
CA THR A 31 11.15 24.30 -11.98
C THR A 31 10.44 24.04 -10.64
N ALA A 32 9.91 25.09 -10.00
CA ALA A 32 9.16 24.96 -8.75
C ALA A 32 7.87 24.11 -8.92
N LEU A 33 7.16 24.25 -10.05
CA LEU A 33 6.03 23.39 -10.38
C LEU A 33 6.46 21.93 -10.57
N GLY A 34 7.58 21.69 -11.23
CA GLY A 34 8.15 20.35 -11.38
C GLY A 34 8.46 19.68 -10.04
N GLU A 35 9.05 20.42 -9.10
CA GLU A 35 9.30 19.92 -7.74
C GLU A 35 8.00 19.58 -7.00
N ARG A 36 6.98 20.43 -7.10
CA ARG A 36 5.66 20.17 -6.49
C ARG A 36 4.98 18.95 -7.09
N ILE A 37 5.05 18.77 -8.41
CA ILE A 37 4.51 17.58 -9.09
C ILE A 37 5.22 16.33 -8.58
N LYS A 38 6.53 16.37 -8.42
CA LYS A 38 7.31 15.26 -7.87
C LYS A 38 6.89 14.92 -6.44
N LEU A 39 6.73 15.92 -5.58
CA LEU A 39 6.24 15.73 -4.21
C LEU A 39 4.83 15.13 -4.17
N LEU A 40 3.93 15.62 -5.04
CA LEU A 40 2.59 15.04 -5.17
C LEU A 40 2.63 13.58 -5.66
N GLN A 41 3.53 13.26 -6.60
CA GLN A 41 3.71 11.89 -7.06
C GLN A 41 4.18 10.98 -5.93
N GLU A 42 5.12 11.44 -5.09
CA GLU A 42 5.57 10.72 -3.90
C GLU A 42 4.43 10.52 -2.88
N GLU A 43 3.61 11.56 -2.65
CA GLU A 43 2.44 11.47 -1.76
C GLU A 43 1.39 10.48 -2.29
N ILE A 44 1.09 10.51 -3.59
CA ILE A 44 0.15 9.58 -4.24
C ILE A 44 0.68 8.14 -4.13
N ALA A 45 1.97 7.92 -4.40
CA ALA A 45 2.57 6.60 -4.27
C ALA A 45 2.51 6.08 -2.83
N ALA A 46 2.74 6.95 -1.84
CA ALA A 46 2.59 6.60 -0.43
C ALA A 46 1.14 6.22 -0.08
N LYS A 47 0.16 7.00 -0.53
CA LYS A 47 -1.27 6.71 -0.32
C LYS A 47 -1.71 5.40 -0.98
N LEU A 48 -1.26 5.13 -2.21
CA LEU A 48 -1.55 3.88 -2.91
C LEU A 48 -0.95 2.67 -2.17
N ASN A 49 0.28 2.79 -1.68
CA ASN A 49 0.90 1.75 -0.86
C ASN A 49 0.15 1.51 0.44
N GLU A 50 -0.30 2.57 1.12
CA GLU A 50 -1.10 2.43 2.34
C GLU A 50 -2.44 1.73 2.07
N GLN A 51 -3.16 2.13 1.03
CA GLN A 51 -4.42 1.49 0.61
C GLN A 51 -4.22 0.02 0.23
N THR A 52 -3.13 -0.28 -0.50
CA THR A 52 -2.76 -1.64 -0.88
C THR A 52 -2.48 -2.48 0.36
N ASN A 53 -1.69 -1.98 1.31
CA ASN A 53 -1.41 -2.68 2.56
C ASN A 53 -2.69 -2.93 3.38
N ARG A 54 -3.59 -1.94 3.48
CA ARG A 54 -4.89 -2.11 4.17
C ARG A 54 -5.74 -3.19 3.50
N THR A 55 -5.74 -3.23 2.17
CA THR A 55 -6.48 -4.22 1.38
C THR A 55 -5.91 -5.62 1.59
N LEU A 56 -4.59 -5.79 1.42
CA LEU A 56 -3.89 -7.06 1.63
C LEU A 56 -4.04 -7.57 3.06
N PHE A 57 -3.96 -6.68 4.04
CA PHE A 57 -4.20 -7.00 5.43
C PHE A 57 -5.62 -7.55 5.63
N THR A 58 -6.62 -6.89 5.06
CA THR A 58 -8.02 -7.30 5.19
C THR A 58 -8.25 -8.67 4.56
N LEU A 59 -7.72 -8.89 3.34
CA LEU A 59 -7.77 -10.18 2.67
C LEU A 59 -7.10 -11.27 3.51
N THR A 60 -5.92 -11.00 4.05
CA THR A 60 -5.17 -11.96 4.89
C THR A 60 -5.94 -12.32 6.14
N VAL A 61 -6.56 -11.35 6.84
CA VAL A 61 -7.40 -11.63 8.01
C VAL A 61 -8.58 -12.52 7.62
N VAL A 62 -9.27 -12.22 6.51
CA VAL A 62 -10.38 -13.06 6.03
C VAL A 62 -9.90 -14.48 5.72
N THR A 63 -8.76 -14.64 5.03
CA THR A 63 -8.18 -15.96 4.73
C THR A 63 -7.81 -16.74 5.99
N VAL A 64 -7.14 -16.10 6.96
CA VAL A 64 -6.75 -16.74 8.23
C VAL A 64 -7.98 -17.15 9.03
N LEU A 65 -9.06 -16.37 9.01
CA LEU A 65 -10.32 -16.72 9.65
C LEU A 65 -11.10 -17.83 8.91
N ALA A 66 -10.88 -17.99 7.60
CA ALA A 66 -11.49 -19.05 6.79
C ALA A 66 -10.69 -20.37 6.81
N LEU A 67 -9.39 -20.32 7.15
CA LEU A 67 -8.54 -21.50 7.24
C LEU A 67 -9.10 -22.61 8.17
N PRO A 68 -9.66 -22.31 9.36
CA PRO A 68 -10.24 -23.28 10.27
C PRO A 68 -11.39 -24.09 9.65
N ILE A 69 -12.33 -23.41 8.99
CA ILE A 69 -13.47 -24.08 8.35
C ILE A 69 -13.03 -24.90 7.14
N ASN A 70 -12.03 -24.41 6.38
CA ASN A 70 -11.44 -25.17 5.27
C ASN A 70 -10.72 -26.44 5.75
N ILE A 71 -10.03 -26.39 6.89
CA ILE A 71 -9.39 -27.58 7.49
C ILE A 71 -10.46 -28.58 7.94
N ILE A 72 -11.48 -28.11 8.67
CA ILE A 72 -12.61 -28.95 9.10
C ILE A 72 -13.24 -29.62 7.87
N ALA A 73 -13.67 -28.84 6.88
CA ALA A 73 -14.28 -29.38 5.66
C ALA A 73 -13.35 -30.32 4.89
N GLY A 74 -12.04 -30.05 4.83
CA GLY A 74 -11.05 -30.91 4.19
C GLY A 74 -10.92 -32.28 4.87
N PHE A 75 -10.90 -32.32 6.21
CA PHE A 75 -10.90 -33.58 6.97
C PHE A 75 -12.19 -34.37 6.81
N PHE A 76 -13.35 -33.71 6.70
CA PHE A 76 -14.65 -34.38 6.54
C PHE A 76 -14.98 -34.74 5.08
N GLY A 77 -14.45 -34.00 4.11
CA GLY A 77 -14.70 -34.19 2.68
C GLY A 77 -13.75 -35.18 2.01
N MET A 78 -12.54 -35.39 2.56
CA MET A 78 -11.73 -36.53 2.18
C MET A 78 -12.38 -37.79 2.76
N ASN A 79 -12.73 -38.74 1.90
CA ASN A 79 -13.24 -40.06 2.26
C ASN A 79 -12.12 -40.93 2.90
N VAL A 80 -11.36 -40.37 3.83
CA VAL A 80 -10.28 -41.02 4.55
C VAL A 80 -10.90 -41.88 5.64
N GLY A 81 -11.04 -43.17 5.33
CA GLY A 81 -11.26 -44.20 6.35
C GLY A 81 -10.16 -44.07 7.40
N GLY A 82 -10.55 -43.76 8.64
CA GLY A 82 -9.62 -43.58 9.75
C GLY A 82 -9.29 -42.12 10.06
N VAL A 83 -10.29 -41.35 10.48
CA VAL A 83 -10.04 -40.25 11.42
C VAL A 83 -9.41 -40.89 12.67
N PRO A 84 -8.27 -40.46 13.20
CA PRO A 84 -7.88 -40.85 14.55
C PRO A 84 -8.98 -40.32 15.48
N LEU A 85 -9.70 -41.23 16.15
CA LEU A 85 -11.02 -41.08 16.81
C LEU A 85 -12.28 -41.42 15.98
N ALA A 86 -12.19 -42.08 14.83
CA ALA A 86 -13.36 -42.58 14.09
C ALA A 86 -14.16 -43.64 14.88
N GLU A 87 -13.51 -44.35 15.81
CA GLU A 87 -14.14 -45.33 16.70
C GLU A 87 -14.79 -44.69 17.94
N ASN A 88 -14.57 -43.39 18.19
CA ASN A 88 -15.07 -42.68 19.36
C ASN A 88 -16.03 -41.55 18.96
N PRO A 89 -17.32 -41.57 19.37
CA PRO A 89 -18.31 -40.55 19.01
C PRO A 89 -17.90 -39.10 19.32
N HIS A 90 -16.95 -38.91 20.24
CA HIS A 90 -16.49 -37.60 20.70
C HIS A 90 -15.32 -37.02 19.89
N GLY A 91 -14.71 -37.76 18.94
CA GLY A 91 -13.55 -37.28 18.19
C GLY A 91 -13.80 -36.08 17.30
N PHE A 92 -14.98 -36.04 16.69
CA PHE A 92 -15.49 -34.88 15.98
C PHE A 92 -15.44 -33.62 16.86
N TRP A 93 -16.01 -33.71 18.05
CA TRP A 93 -16.13 -32.59 18.98
C TRP A 93 -14.77 -32.14 19.55
N VAL A 94 -13.84 -33.07 19.76
CA VAL A 94 -12.47 -32.75 20.21
C VAL A 94 -11.71 -31.97 19.14
N LEU A 95 -11.78 -32.39 17.87
CA LEU A 95 -11.10 -31.71 16.77
C LEU A 95 -11.70 -30.31 16.52
N VAL A 96 -13.04 -30.22 16.52
CA VAL A 96 -13.76 -28.94 16.41
C VAL A 96 -13.38 -28.01 17.57
N ALA A 97 -13.34 -28.51 18.80
CA ALA A 97 -12.94 -27.73 19.97
C ALA A 97 -11.49 -27.24 19.86
N LEU A 98 -10.56 -28.07 19.38
CA LEU A 98 -9.15 -27.70 19.21
C LEU A 98 -8.99 -26.59 18.16
N VAL A 99 -9.61 -26.74 16.99
CA VAL A 99 -9.56 -25.76 15.91
C VAL A 99 -10.26 -24.46 16.31
N ALA A 100 -11.42 -24.54 16.97
CA ALA A 100 -12.13 -23.37 17.48
C ALA A 100 -11.32 -22.62 18.54
N THR A 101 -10.71 -23.34 19.49
CA THR A 101 -9.87 -22.75 20.54
C THR A 101 -8.68 -22.03 19.94
N PHE A 102 -7.98 -22.65 19.00
CA PHE A 102 -6.85 -22.04 18.30
C PHE A 102 -7.26 -20.78 17.53
N THR A 103 -8.39 -20.85 16.81
CA THR A 103 -8.94 -19.71 16.06
C THR A 103 -9.30 -18.54 16.97
N VAL A 104 -9.93 -18.80 18.12
CA VAL A 104 -10.28 -17.77 19.10
C VAL A 104 -9.04 -17.17 19.75
N LEU A 105 -8.01 -17.96 20.02
CA LEU A 105 -6.74 -17.50 20.59
C LEU A 105 -6.01 -16.55 19.64
N VAL A 106 -5.85 -16.97 18.38
CA VAL A 106 -5.22 -16.16 17.33
C VAL A 106 -6.05 -14.91 17.06
N GLY A 107 -7.38 -15.04 16.98
CA GLY A 107 -8.30 -13.92 16.83
C GLY A 107 -8.16 -12.91 17.96
N ARG A 108 -8.25 -13.33 19.22
CA ARG A 108 -8.09 -12.44 20.39
C ARG A 108 -6.70 -11.78 20.44
N TRP A 109 -5.65 -12.51 20.08
CA TRP A 109 -4.30 -11.96 20.03
C TRP A 109 -4.15 -10.89 18.93
N ALA A 110 -4.64 -11.17 17.73
CA ALA A 110 -4.64 -10.23 16.61
C ALA A 110 -5.48 -8.97 16.91
N PHE A 111 -6.64 -9.12 17.56
CA PHE A 111 -7.48 -7.98 17.99
C PHE A 111 -6.85 -7.19 19.15
N ARG A 112 -6.13 -7.82 20.08
CA ARG A 112 -5.39 -7.10 21.14
C ARG A 112 -4.26 -6.24 20.58
N LYS A 113 -3.54 -6.74 19.58
CA LYS A 113 -2.39 -6.02 18.99
C LYS A 113 -2.79 -4.79 18.17
N ARG A 114 -4.05 -4.71 17.75
CA ARG A 114 -4.64 -3.54 17.06
C ARG A 114 -4.99 -2.38 17.99
N ARG A 115 -4.90 -2.55 19.31
CA ARG A 115 -5.21 -1.53 20.32
C ARG A 115 -3.99 -0.73 20.80
N GLU A 116 -2.79 -1.10 20.33
CA GLU A 116 -1.50 -0.46 20.70
C GLU A 116 -0.89 0.39 19.57
N TYR A 117 -1.63 0.61 18.47
CA TYR A 117 -1.34 1.59 17.41
C TYR A 117 -2.58 2.46 17.20
#